data_AF-A0A1V0ABX2-F1
#
_entry.id   AF-A0A1V0ABX2-F1
#
_cell.length_a   1.000
_cell.length_b   1.000
_cell.length_c   1.000
_cell.angle_alpha   90.00
_cell.angle_beta   90.00
_cell.angle_gamma   90.00
#
_symmetry.space_group_name_H-M   'P 1'
#
loop_
_entity.id
_entity.type
_entity.pdbx_description
1 polymer ?
#
loop_
_entity_poly.entity_id
_entity_poly.type
_entity_poly.pdbx_seq_one_letter_code
_entity_poly.pdbx_strand_id
1 'polypeptide(L)'
;MPVGIFAACHHLRRAGRLTPADDRLFTEVDGWFIARLPYPPFYADGNTVRAVPWFKPGAAALIAALAPLEDLLRRYAVPYDVVRSPDPGTIIYEDAFQIGVLPYVRRPAQVRKASPSTTDLP
;
A
#
# COMPACT_ATOMS: atom_id res chain seq x y z
N MET A 1 -7.88 8.74 -2.02
CA MET A 1 -8.17 7.33 -1.71
C MET A 1 -6.97 6.74 -1.00
N PRO A 2 -7.15 5.91 0.04
CA PRO A 2 -6.04 5.16 0.60
C PRO A 2 -5.40 4.28 -0.49
N VAL A 3 -4.11 4.04 -0.37
CA VAL A 3 -3.34 3.17 -1.29
C VAL A 3 -2.64 2.09 -0.49
N GLY A 4 -2.24 1.00 -1.16
CA GLY A 4 -1.37 -0.01 -0.56
C GLY A 4 0.04 0.52 -0.29
N ILE A 5 0.78 -0.20 0.55
CA ILE A 5 2.13 0.17 1.01
C ILE A 5 3.12 0.43 -0.15
N PHE A 6 3.12 -0.41 -1.19
CA PHE A 6 3.98 -0.21 -2.37
C PHE A 6 3.69 1.11 -3.09
N ALA A 7 2.41 1.42 -3.32
CA ALA A 7 2.01 2.68 -3.93
C ALA A 7 2.37 3.89 -3.03
N ALA A 8 2.26 3.75 -1.71
CA ALA A 8 2.72 4.79 -0.78
C ALA A 8 4.25 5.04 -0.89
N CYS A 9 5.06 3.98 -0.97
CA CYS A 9 6.50 4.08 -1.19
C CYS A 9 6.84 4.70 -2.56
N HIS A 10 6.13 4.31 -3.64
CA HIS A 10 6.28 4.95 -4.94
C HIS A 10 5.92 6.44 -4.91
N HIS A 11 4.90 6.86 -4.16
CA HIS A 11 4.58 8.27 -4.00
C HIS A 11 5.73 9.04 -3.32
N LEU A 12 6.35 8.47 -2.29
CA LEU A 12 7.55 9.07 -1.67
C LEU A 12 8.70 9.19 -2.66
N ARG A 13 8.95 8.14 -3.45
CA ARG A 13 9.97 8.13 -4.52
C ARG A 13 9.72 9.21 -5.56
N ARG A 14 8.51 9.27 -6.12
CA ARG A 14 8.12 10.25 -7.15
C ARG A 14 8.13 11.69 -6.64
N ALA A 15 7.90 11.90 -5.35
CA ALA A 15 8.01 13.19 -4.70
C ALA A 15 9.46 13.60 -4.38
N GLY A 16 10.46 12.78 -4.74
CA GLY A 16 11.87 13.05 -4.47
C GLY A 16 12.22 13.07 -2.97
N ARG A 17 11.40 12.43 -2.13
CA ARG A 17 11.58 12.46 -0.67
C ARG A 17 12.58 11.42 -0.17
N LEU A 18 12.78 10.33 -0.91
CA LEU A 18 13.67 9.25 -0.48
C LEU A 18 15.14 9.67 -0.56
N THR A 19 15.90 9.35 0.48
CA THR A 19 17.37 9.35 0.41
C THR A 19 17.84 8.29 -0.60
N PRO A 20 19.07 8.40 -1.15
CA PRO A 20 19.61 7.38 -2.04
C PRO A 20 19.67 5.98 -1.41
N ALA A 21 19.88 5.88 -0.09
CA ALA A 21 19.88 4.60 0.61
C ALA A 21 18.47 4.01 0.71
N ASP A 22 17.46 4.83 1.03
CA ASP A 22 16.06 4.39 1.09
C ASP A 22 15.51 4.01 -0.29
N ASP A 23 15.94 4.71 -1.35
CA ASP A 23 15.57 4.38 -2.73
C ASP A 23 16.09 3.00 -3.16
N ARG A 24 17.34 2.68 -2.77
CA ARG A 24 17.94 1.35 -2.99
C ARG A 24 17.22 0.28 -2.19
N LEU A 25 16.98 0.52 -0.90
CA LEU A 25 16.20 -0.39 -0.05
C LEU A 25 14.82 -0.68 -0.66
N PHE A 26 14.10 0.36 -1.09
CA PHE A 26 12.79 0.18 -1.71
C PHE A 26 12.89 -0.62 -3.01
N THR A 27 13.89 -0.34 -3.85
CA THR A 27 14.11 -1.07 -5.11
C THR A 27 14.40 -2.56 -4.88
N GLU A 28 15.23 -2.89 -3.89
CA GLU A 28 15.54 -4.29 -3.54
C GLU A 28 14.32 -5.05 -3.04
N VAL A 29 13.55 -4.43 -2.14
CA VAL A 29 12.33 -5.05 -1.60
C VAL A 29 11.26 -5.19 -2.68
N ASP A 30 11.00 -4.14 -3.47
CA ASP A 30 10.02 -4.17 -4.56
C ASP A 30 10.37 -5.25 -5.60
N GLY A 31 11.64 -5.33 -6.00
CA GLY A 31 12.14 -6.38 -6.88
C GLY A 31 11.97 -7.79 -6.31
N TRP A 32 12.19 -7.97 -5.00
CA TRP A 32 11.98 -9.25 -4.33
C TRP A 32 10.52 -9.72 -4.37
N PHE A 33 9.56 -8.80 -4.24
CA PHE A 33 8.12 -9.07 -4.36
C PHE A 33 7.71 -9.34 -5.80
N ILE A 34 8.16 -8.53 -6.77
CA ILE A 34 7.87 -8.72 -8.20
C ILE A 34 8.31 -10.12 -8.67
N ALA A 35 9.44 -10.62 -8.16
CA ALA A 35 9.94 -11.95 -8.51
C ALA A 35 9.12 -13.11 -7.91
N ARG A 36 8.22 -12.85 -6.94
CA ARG A 36 7.52 -13.89 -6.15
C ARG A 36 6.01 -13.84 -6.25
N LEU A 37 5.45 -12.66 -6.47
CA LEU A 37 4.01 -12.49 -6.62
C LEU A 37 3.60 -12.70 -8.08
N PRO A 38 2.61 -13.56 -8.35
CA PRO A 38 1.93 -13.56 -9.63
C PRO A 38 1.38 -12.16 -9.94
N TYR A 39 1.47 -11.74 -11.20
CA TYR A 39 0.94 -10.44 -11.65
C TYR A 39 -0.56 -10.55 -11.91
N PRO A 40 -1.43 -9.86 -11.14
CA PRO A 40 -2.87 -9.98 -11.34
C PRO A 40 -3.35 -9.39 -12.68
N PRO A 41 -4.20 -10.11 -13.44
CA PRO A 41 -4.69 -9.65 -14.75
C PRO A 41 -5.46 -8.32 -14.71
N PHE A 42 -6.07 -7.97 -13.57
CA PHE A 42 -6.79 -6.70 -13.43
C PHE A 42 -5.87 -5.46 -13.50
N TYR A 43 -4.55 -5.62 -13.53
CA TYR A 43 -3.63 -4.52 -13.81
C TYR A 43 -3.38 -4.28 -15.30
N ALA A 44 -3.86 -5.14 -16.20
CA ALA A 44 -3.58 -5.05 -17.64
C ALA A 44 -4.06 -3.74 -18.28
N ASP A 45 -5.13 -3.13 -17.75
CA ASP A 45 -5.69 -1.86 -18.21
C ASP A 45 -5.38 -0.68 -17.27
N GLY A 46 -4.41 -0.85 -16.36
CA GLY A 46 -4.15 0.12 -15.30
C GLY A 46 -5.13 0.03 -14.13
N ASN A 47 -5.84 -1.09 -13.97
CA ASN A 47 -6.78 -1.34 -12.87
C ASN A 47 -7.97 -0.37 -12.86
N THR A 48 -8.63 -0.23 -14.02
CA THR A 48 -9.81 0.66 -14.16
C THR A 48 -10.98 0.23 -13.26
N VAL A 49 -11.07 -1.07 -12.98
CA VAL A 49 -12.04 -1.68 -12.05
C VAL A 49 -11.75 -1.36 -10.59
N ARG A 50 -10.56 -0.79 -10.28
CA ARG A 50 -10.13 -0.39 -8.92
C ARG A 50 -10.14 -1.55 -7.93
N ALA A 51 -9.69 -2.71 -8.38
CA ALA A 51 -9.44 -3.86 -7.53
C ALA A 51 -8.41 -3.52 -6.46
N VAL A 52 -8.62 -4.03 -5.25
CA VAL A 52 -7.67 -3.89 -4.14
C VAL A 52 -7.06 -5.26 -3.86
N PRO A 53 -5.73 -5.41 -3.95
CA PRO A 53 -5.07 -6.66 -3.55
C PRO A 53 -5.01 -6.78 -2.02
N TRP A 54 -5.18 -8.00 -1.52
CA TRP A 54 -5.04 -8.38 -0.12
C TRP A 54 -4.19 -9.63 0.00
N PHE A 55 -3.28 -9.67 0.96
CA PHE A 55 -2.58 -10.91 1.32
C PHE A 55 -3.52 -11.87 2.04
N LYS A 56 -3.41 -13.16 1.70
CA LYS A 56 -4.04 -14.24 2.45
C LYS A 56 -3.28 -14.50 3.75
N PRO A 57 -3.94 -15.04 4.81
CA PRO A 57 -3.27 -15.39 6.06
C PRO A 57 -2.07 -16.36 5.89
N GLY A 58 -2.13 -17.25 4.89
CA GLY A 58 -1.04 -18.19 4.58
C GLY A 58 0.21 -17.55 3.97
N ALA A 59 0.16 -16.29 3.53
CA ALA A 59 1.29 -15.58 2.92
C ALA A 59 2.26 -14.99 3.95
N ALA A 60 2.50 -15.67 5.07
CA ALA A 60 3.21 -15.13 6.24
C ALA A 60 4.61 -14.58 5.90
N ALA A 61 5.37 -15.27 5.06
CA ALA A 61 6.71 -14.81 4.64
C ALA A 61 6.66 -13.52 3.80
N LEU A 62 5.66 -13.38 2.92
CA LEU A 62 5.44 -12.17 2.13
C LEU A 62 4.99 -11.02 3.03
N ILE A 63 4.07 -11.26 3.98
CA ILE A 63 3.62 -10.25 4.93
C ILE A 63 4.79 -9.76 5.80
N ALA A 64 5.63 -10.68 6.31
CA ALA A 64 6.80 -10.33 7.09
C ALA A 64 7.82 -9.50 6.29
N ALA A 65 7.95 -9.77 4.98
CA ALA A 65 8.84 -9.02 4.09
C ALA A 65 8.40 -7.56 3.85
N LEU A 66 7.22 -7.14 4.32
CA LEU A 66 6.78 -5.74 4.26
C LEU A 66 7.44 -4.85 5.34
N ALA A 67 8.06 -5.44 6.38
CA ALA A 67 8.61 -4.70 7.51
C ALA A 67 9.57 -3.55 7.10
N PRO A 68 10.47 -3.70 6.10
CA PRO A 68 11.31 -2.59 5.65
C PRO A 68 10.51 -1.43 5.01
N LEU A 69 9.39 -1.72 4.35
CA LEU A 69 8.53 -0.69 3.77
C LEU A 69 7.72 0.03 4.85
N GLU A 70 7.25 -0.69 5.86
CA GLU A 70 6.56 -0.09 7.03
C GLU A 70 7.50 0.85 7.77
N ASP A 71 8.75 0.43 7.95
CA ASP A 71 9.81 1.23 8.55
C ASP A 71 10.13 2.48 7.72
N LEU A 72 10.13 2.36 6.39
CA LEU A 72 10.26 3.50 5.48
C LEU A 72 9.09 4.47 5.66
N LEU A 73 7.84 4.01 5.65
CA LEU A 73 6.68 4.89 5.89
C LEU A 73 6.78 5.63 7.24
N ARG A 74 7.25 4.94 8.28
CA ARG A 74 7.48 5.52 9.61
C ARG A 74 8.55 6.62 9.59
N ARG A 75 9.71 6.37 8.96
CA ARG A 75 10.79 7.37 8.82
C ARG A 75 10.33 8.65 8.14
N TYR A 76 9.45 8.53 7.14
CA TYR A 76 8.94 9.66 6.38
C TYR A 76 7.64 10.26 6.93
N ALA A 77 7.23 9.84 8.14
CA ALA A 77 6.02 10.26 8.82
C ALA A 77 4.75 10.11 7.96
N VAL A 78 4.67 9.03 7.18
CA VAL A 78 3.48 8.67 6.40
C VAL A 78 2.58 7.81 7.29
N PRO A 79 1.39 8.30 7.70
CA PRO A 79 0.47 7.51 8.50
C PRO A 79 -0.08 6.34 7.68
N TYR A 80 -0.20 5.18 8.32
CA TYR A 80 -0.77 3.98 7.72
C TYR A 80 -1.48 3.13 8.79
N ASP A 81 -2.42 2.31 8.32
CA ASP A 81 -3.12 1.32 9.14
C ASP A 81 -2.85 -0.08 8.56
N VAL A 82 -2.71 -1.09 9.43
CA VAL A 82 -2.72 -2.49 9.01
C VAL A 82 -4.15 -3.02 9.10
N VAL A 83 -4.80 -3.16 7.95
CA VAL A 83 -6.20 -3.61 7.88
C VAL A 83 -6.25 -5.13 7.70
N ARG A 84 -7.10 -5.80 8.49
CA ARG A 84 -7.44 -7.21 8.35
C ARG A 84 -8.95 -7.31 8.20
N SER A 85 -9.43 -8.14 7.29
CA SER A 85 -10.86 -8.39 7.12
C SER A 85 -11.09 -9.85 6.75
N PRO A 86 -12.07 -10.55 7.36
CA PRO A 86 -12.53 -11.85 6.86
C PRO A 86 -13.40 -11.69 5.60
N ASP A 87 -13.87 -10.47 5.32
CA ASP A 87 -14.74 -10.16 4.19
C ASP A 87 -14.36 -8.81 3.57
N PRO A 88 -13.30 -8.76 2.73
CA PRO A 88 -12.78 -7.51 2.18
C PRO A 88 -13.56 -7.00 0.94
N GLY A 89 -14.51 -7.77 0.43
CA GLY A 89 -15.28 -7.45 -0.79
C GLY A 89 -15.48 -8.64 -1.72
N THR A 90 -16.01 -8.37 -2.91
CA THR A 90 -16.18 -9.39 -3.95
C THR A 90 -14.83 -9.78 -4.54
N ILE A 91 -14.42 -11.04 -4.38
CA ILE A 91 -13.20 -11.59 -4.97
C ILE A 91 -13.34 -11.70 -6.48
N ILE A 92 -12.40 -11.11 -7.22
CA ILE A 92 -12.32 -11.17 -8.69
C ILE A 92 -11.01 -11.78 -9.19
N TYR A 93 -10.08 -12.06 -8.27
CA TYR A 93 -8.79 -12.68 -8.54
C TYR A 93 -8.32 -13.40 -7.29
N GLU A 94 -7.67 -14.55 -7.46
CA GLU A 94 -7.13 -15.33 -6.37
C GLU A 94 -5.92 -16.15 -6.84
N ASP A 95 -4.84 -16.11 -6.07
CA ASP A 95 -3.66 -16.95 -6.24
C ASP A 95 -3.25 -17.60 -4.89
N ALA A 96 -2.07 -18.23 -4.80
CA ALA A 96 -1.61 -18.88 -3.57
C ALA A 96 -1.37 -17.91 -2.40
N PHE A 97 -1.14 -16.62 -2.67
CA PHE A 97 -0.65 -15.62 -1.73
C PHE A 97 -1.62 -14.46 -1.49
N GLN A 98 -2.43 -14.10 -2.49
CA GLN A 98 -3.27 -12.90 -2.46
C GLN A 98 -4.62 -13.14 -3.14
N ILE A 99 -5.55 -12.23 -2.81
CA ILE A 99 -6.82 -12.04 -3.52
C ILE A 99 -6.89 -10.62 -4.04
N GLY A 100 -7.54 -10.42 -5.18
CA GLY A 100 -7.95 -9.10 -5.66
C GLY A 100 -9.45 -8.94 -5.48
N VAL A 101 -9.89 -7.86 -4.84
CA VAL A 101 -11.31 -7.66 -4.52
C VAL A 101 -11.86 -6.34 -5.02
N LEU A 102 -13.16 -6.33 -5.33
CA LEU A 102 -13.96 -5.12 -5.45
C LEU A 102 -14.62 -4.83 -4.09
N PRO A 103 -14.27 -3.72 -3.41
CA PRO A 103 -14.86 -3.39 -2.10
C PRO A 103 -16.37 -3.13 -2.19
N TYR A 104 -17.14 -3.60 -1.21
CA TYR A 104 -18.62 -3.41 -1.17
C TYR A 104 -19.04 -1.95 -1.09
N VAL A 105 -18.30 -1.14 -0.34
CA VAL A 105 -18.53 0.30 -0.22
C VAL A 105 -17.30 1.02 -0.73
N ARG A 106 -17.48 1.88 -1.74
CA ARG A 106 -16.44 2.84 -2.12
C ARG A 106 -16.27 3.82 -0.97
N ARG A 107 -15.24 3.64 -0.14
CA ARG A 107 -14.92 4.64 0.89
C ARG A 107 -14.61 5.96 0.18
N PRO A 108 -15.37 7.06 0.40
CA PRO A 108 -15.03 8.35 -0.18
C PRO A 108 -13.64 8.78 0.31
N ALA A 109 -12.94 9.61 -0.45
CA ALA A 109 -11.67 10.18 0.01
C ALA A 109 -11.88 10.87 1.36
N GLN A 110 -11.19 10.42 2.41
CA GLN A 110 -11.14 11.15 3.67
C GLN A 110 -10.48 12.50 3.41
N VAL A 111 -11.26 13.57 3.50
CA VAL A 111 -10.75 14.93 3.57
C VAL A 111 -10.03 15.05 4.91
N ARG A 112 -8.69 15.17 4.89
CA ARG A 112 -7.93 15.49 6.10
C ARG A 112 -8.41 16.87 6.57
N LYS A 113 -9.04 16.96 7.74
CA LYS A 113 -9.23 18.25 8.40
C LYS A 113 -7.83 18.79 8.72
N ALA A 114 -7.52 19.98 8.23
CA ALA A 114 -6.34 20.70 8.69
C ALA A 114 -6.52 20.95 10.19
N SER A 115 -5.55 20.54 11.00
CA SER A 115 -5.47 20.95 12.41
C SER A 115 -5.37 22.49 12.44
N PRO A 116 -6.07 23.18 13.37
CA PRO A 116 -5.96 24.62 13.46
C PRO A 116 -4.55 24.98 13.93
N SER A 117 -3.84 25.75 13.10
CA SER A 117 -2.62 26.45 13.51
C SER A 117 -2.99 27.40 14.63
N THR A 118 -2.60 27.07 15.86
CA THR A 118 -2.67 28.04 16.97
C THR A 118 -1.43 28.90 16.88
N THR A 119 -1.53 30.00 16.12
CA THR A 119 -0.68 31.16 16.34
C THR A 119 -1.58 32.19 17.00
N ASP A 120 -1.34 32.45 18.28
CA ASP A 120 -1.52 33.79 18.81
C ASP A 120 -0.64 33.96 20.05
N LEU A 121 0.34 34.86 19.90
CA LEU A 121 1.04 35.51 20.99
C LEU A 121 0.97 37.01 20.68
N PRO A 122 0.53 37.82 21.64
CA PRO A 122 1.35 38.96 22.04
C PRO A 122 2.00 38.74 23.40
#